data_AF-A0A3N5FMS9-F1
#
_entry.id   AF-A0A3N5FMS9-F1
#
_cell.length_a   1.000
_cell.length_b   1.000
_cell.length_c   1.000
_cell.angle_alpha   90.00
_cell.angle_beta   90.00
_cell.angle_gamma   90.00
#
_symmetry.space_group_name_H-M   'P 1'
#
loop_
_entity.id
_entity.type
_entity.pdbx_description
1 polymer ?
#
loop_
_entity_poly.entity_id
_entity_poly.type
_entity_poly.pdbx_seq_one_letter_code
_entity_poly.pdbx_strand_id
1 'polypeptide(L)' 'MTPTAPPTVDLSGHTPVMQQYLRTKADHPSALLFYRMGDFYELFFDDA' A
#
# COMPACT_ATOMS: atom_id res chain seq x y z
N MET A 1 31.08 -9.84 4.63
CA MET A 1 30.10 -9.28 3.67
C MET A 1 28.72 -9.78 4.08
N THR A 2 27.97 -9.01 4.86
CA THR A 2 26.60 -9.35 5.25
C THR A 2 25.65 -8.79 4.19
N PRO A 3 24.88 -9.61 3.46
CA PRO A 3 23.82 -9.10 2.60
C PRO A 3 22.66 -8.65 3.50
N THR A 4 22.51 -7.34 3.68
CA THR A 4 21.29 -6.77 4.27
C THR A 4 20.16 -6.99 3.27
N ALA A 5 19.37 -8.04 3.48
CA ALA A 5 18.14 -8.26 2.74
C ALA A 5 17.22 -7.03 2.90
N PRO A 6 16.46 -6.63 1.86
CA PRO A 6 15.53 -5.51 1.96
C PRO A 6 14.50 -5.80 3.06
N PRO A 7 13.96 -4.77 3.73
CA PRO A 7 12.91 -4.96 4.71
C PRO A 7 11.70 -5.62 4.02
N THR A 8 11.43 -6.87 4.34
CA THR A 8 10.19 -7.54 3.93
C THR A 8 9.05 -6.86 4.67
N VAL A 9 8.29 -6.02 3.97
CA VAL A 9 7.06 -5.44 4.51
C VAL A 9 6.10 -6.61 4.77
N ASP A 10 5.89 -6.97 6.04
CA ASP A 10 4.95 -8.01 6.41
C ASP A 10 3.52 -7.49 6.27
N LEU A 11 2.89 -7.89 5.16
CA LEU A 11 1.54 -7.47 4.82
C LEU A 11 0.46 -8.36 5.46
N SER A 12 0.85 -9.43 6.16
CA SER A 12 -0.06 -10.50 6.64
C SER A 12 -1.11 -10.01 7.65
N GLY A 13 -0.82 -8.91 8.37
CA GLY A 13 -1.75 -8.29 9.32
C GLY A 13 -2.79 -7.35 8.69
N HIS A 14 -2.69 -7.05 7.40
CA HIS A 14 -3.60 -6.14 6.70
C HIS A 14 -4.73 -6.89 6.00
N THR A 15 -5.89 -6.23 5.86
CA THR A 15 -6.99 -6.77 5.07
C THR A 15 -6.53 -7.08 3.63
N PRO A 16 -7.10 -8.07 2.94
CA PRO A 16 -6.67 -8.42 1.58
C PRO A 16 -6.62 -7.22 0.62
N VAL A 17 -7.55 -6.26 0.77
CA VAL A 17 -7.58 -5.01 0.01
C VAL A 17 -6.37 -4.12 0.31
N MET A 18 -5.96 -4.02 1.58
CA MET A 18 -4.80 -3.24 2.00
C MET A 18 -3.47 -3.88 1.59
N GLN A 19 -3.40 -5.21 1.49
CA GLN A 19 -2.22 -5.87 0.92
C GLN A 19 -2.03 -5.50 -0.56
N GLN A 20 -3.13 -5.42 -1.32
CA GLN A 20 -3.10 -4.99 -2.71
C GLN A 20 -2.74 -3.51 -2.85
N TYR A 21 -3.29 -2.66 -1.98
CA TYR A 21 -2.92 -1.24 -1.88
C TYR A 21 -1.40 -1.07 -1.73
N LEU A 22 -0.82 -1.70 -0.69
CA LEU A 22 0.59 -1.55 -0.34
C LEU A 22 1.53 -2.11 -1.42
N ARG A 23 1.16 -3.20 -2.09
CA ARG A 23 1.90 -3.70 -3.26
C ARG A 23 1.88 -2.70 -4.41
N THR A 24 0.70 -2.19 -4.76
CA THR A 24 0.55 -1.23 -5.86
C THR A 24 1.30 0.07 -5.56
N LYS A 25 1.29 0.52 -4.31
CA LYS A 25 2.04 1.70 -3.85
C LYS A 25 3.54 1.47 -3.83
N ALA A 26 4.01 0.26 -3.51
CA ALA A 26 5.43 -0.08 -3.59
C ALA A 26 5.96 -0.02 -5.03
N ASP A 27 5.15 -0.48 -6.01
CA ASP A 27 5.49 -0.39 -7.44
C ASP A 27 5.35 1.04 -7.99
N HIS A 28 4.42 1.83 -7.43
CA HIS A 28 4.13 3.20 -7.86
C HIS A 28 4.07 4.17 -6.66
N PRO A 29 5.21 4.51 -6.05
CA PRO A 29 5.24 5.28 -4.80
C PRO A 29 4.69 6.70 -4.95
N SER A 30 4.71 7.27 -6.16
CA SER A 30 4.17 8.60 -6.46
C SER A 30 2.72 8.60 -6.95
N ALA A 31 2.09 7.44 -7.11
CA ALA A 31 0.71 7.35 -7.57
C ALA A 31 -0.27 7.54 -6.41
N LEU A 32 -1.28 8.40 -6.58
CA LEU A 32 -2.40 8.55 -5.65
C LEU A 32 -3.46 7.49 -5.95
N LEU A 33 -3.82 6.69 -4.94
CA LEU A 33 -4.80 5.61 -5.09
C LEU A 33 -6.15 6.01 -4.46
N PHE A 34 -7.15 6.21 -5.31
CA PHE A 34 -8.51 6.57 -4.89
C PHE A 34 -9.37 5.32 -4.72
N TYR A 35 -9.92 5.12 -3.52
CA TYR A 35 -10.90 4.07 -3.27
C TYR A 35 -12.31 4.62 -3.27
N ARG A 36 -13.13 4.14 -4.20
CA ARG A 36 -14.53 4.56 -4.29
C ARG A 36 -15.36 3.82 -3.25
N MET A 37 -15.84 4.56 -2.26
CA MET A 37 -16.79 4.07 -1.25
C MET A 37 -18.12 4.80 -1.45
N GLY A 38 -18.95 4.26 -2.35
CA GLY A 38 -20.22 4.88 -2.75
C GLY A 38 -20.03 6.13 -3.60
N ASP A 39 -20.51 7.26 -3.11
CA ASP A 39 -20.44 8.58 -3.77
C ASP A 39 -19.16 9.35 -3.45
N PHE A 40 -18.32 8.83 -2.55
CA PHE A 40 -17.07 9.47 -2.14
C PHE A 40 -15.84 8.64 -2.52
N TYR A 41 -14.71 9.33 -2.60
CA TYR A 41 -13.39 8.71 -2.69
C TYR A 41 -12.68 8.84 -1.36
N GLU A 42 -12.12 7.72 -0.89
CA GLU A 42 -11.31 7.64 0.31
C GLU A 42 -9.86 7.39 -0.11
N LEU A 43 -8.95 8.14 0.51
CA LEU A 43 -7.52 8.00 0.38
C LEU A 43 -6.99 7.39 1.68
N PHE A 44 -5.98 6.53 1.58
CA PHE A 44 -5.46 5.79 2.73
C PHE A 44 -4.00 6.15 3.02
N PHE A 45 -3.60 6.11 4.30
CA PHE A 45 -2.23 6.39 4.75
C PHE A 45 -1.72 7.77 4.28
N ASP A 46 -0.54 7.83 3.66
CA ASP A 46 0.11 9.05 3.17
C ASP A 46 -0.57 9.69 1.94
N ASP A 47 -1.61 9.05 1.38
CA ASP A 47 -2.40 9.64 0.29
C ASP A 47 -3.50 10.59 0.79
N ALA A 48 -3.85 10.56 2.07
CA ALA A 48 -4.86 11.44 2.68
C ALA A 48 -4.26 12.78 3.15
#